data_AF-A0A3M1EKW7-F1
#
_entry.id   AF-A0A3M1EKW7-F1
#
_cell.length_a   1.000
_cell.length_b   1.000
_cell.length_c   1.000
_cell.angle_alpha   90.00
_cell.angle_beta   90.00
_cell.angle_gamma   90.00
#
_symmetry.space_group_name_H-M   'P 1'
#
loop_
_entity.id
_entity.type
_entity.pdbx_description
1 polymer ?
#
loop_
_entity_poly.entity_id
_entity_poly.type
_entity_poly.pdbx_seq_one_letter_code
_entity_poly.pdbx_strand_id
1 'polypeptide(L)'
;MTLGCPTSYHPRIVPAAWEVKTAFQPFEHGAMIWSDHIGWYPQPVIYVLYADSTYERLEDTYDPEVDPVSGGETPPEGLTEPILGFGKVWREQPGIRDRLGWGTTDESPGVGRFQLFWGGQMLWISQTNQTYVFTPTRADVFQVPFAEE
;
A
#
# COMPACT_ATOMS: atom_id res chain seq x y z
N MET A 1 13.32 -9.55 15.28
CA MET A 1 12.02 -9.10 14.74
C MET A 1 11.14 -10.33 14.65
N THR A 2 10.01 -10.36 15.35
CA THR A 2 9.13 -11.52 15.35
C THR A 2 7.71 -11.01 15.16
N LEU A 3 7.12 -11.28 13.98
CA LEU A 3 5.71 -10.95 13.69
C LEU A 3 4.76 -11.65 14.67
N GLY A 4 5.22 -12.74 15.31
CA GLY A 4 4.39 -13.54 16.20
C GLY A 4 3.48 -14.47 15.42
N CYS A 5 2.45 -14.98 16.08
CA CYS A 5 1.48 -15.87 15.42
C CYS A 5 0.57 -15.09 14.47
N PRO A 6 0.07 -15.74 13.39
CA PRO A 6 -1.05 -15.21 12.62
C PRO A 6 -2.24 -14.90 13.53
N THR A 7 -2.93 -13.81 13.23
CA THR A 7 -4.13 -13.38 13.96
C THR A 7 -5.20 -12.90 12.98
N SER A 8 -6.42 -12.72 13.48
CA SER A 8 -7.50 -12.02 12.79
C SER A 8 -8.00 -10.83 13.62
N TYR A 9 -7.51 -10.66 14.85
CA TYR A 9 -8.08 -9.72 15.82
C TYR A 9 -9.60 -9.90 16.06
N HIS A 10 -10.16 -11.08 15.74
CA HIS A 10 -11.57 -11.38 15.95
C HIS A 10 -11.77 -12.81 16.47
N PRO A 11 -12.58 -13.02 17.52
CA PRO A 11 -12.71 -14.31 18.20
C PRO A 11 -13.31 -15.43 17.34
N ARG A 12 -13.95 -15.08 16.21
CA ARG A 12 -14.63 -16.03 15.31
C ARG A 12 -14.04 -16.12 13.90
N ILE A 13 -13.04 -15.29 13.58
CA ILE A 13 -12.41 -15.34 12.26
C ILE A 13 -11.08 -16.10 12.43
N VAL A 14 -10.92 -17.18 11.68
CA VAL A 14 -9.66 -17.94 11.69
C VAL A 14 -8.58 -17.10 10.99
N PRO A 15 -7.38 -16.95 11.57
CA PRO A 15 -6.27 -16.29 10.90
C PRO A 15 -5.96 -16.96 9.55
N ALA A 16 -5.94 -16.17 8.48
CA ALA A 16 -5.68 -16.64 7.12
C ALA A 16 -4.88 -15.58 6.34
N ALA A 17 -4.41 -15.95 5.14
CA ALA A 17 -4.00 -14.98 4.14
C ALA A 17 -5.22 -14.67 3.26
N TRP A 18 -5.81 -13.50 3.43
CA TRP A 18 -7.02 -13.09 2.72
C TRP A 18 -6.69 -12.50 1.36
N GLU A 19 -7.48 -12.85 0.36
CA GLU A 19 -7.40 -12.22 -0.96
C GLU A 19 -7.95 -10.81 -0.89
N VAL A 20 -7.18 -9.87 -1.43
CA VAL A 20 -7.51 -8.44 -1.48
C VAL A 20 -7.28 -7.91 -2.88
N LYS A 21 -8.03 -6.88 -3.26
CA LYS A 21 -7.69 -6.06 -4.42
C LYS A 21 -6.59 -5.08 -4.01
N THR A 22 -5.68 -4.80 -4.94
CA THR A 22 -4.59 -3.87 -4.69
C THR A 22 -4.39 -2.91 -5.87
N ALA A 23 -3.74 -1.80 -5.57
CA ALA A 23 -3.17 -0.92 -6.58
C ALA A 23 -1.73 -0.59 -6.17
N PHE A 24 -0.86 -0.37 -7.15
CA PHE A 24 0.55 -0.09 -6.91
C PHE A 24 1.05 1.02 -7.82
N GLN A 25 1.77 1.98 -7.23
CA GLN A 25 2.47 3.00 -7.99
C GLN A 25 3.88 3.22 -7.40
N PRO A 26 4.95 3.08 -8.21
CA PRO A 26 6.30 3.41 -7.80
C PRO A 26 6.58 4.92 -7.94
N PHE A 27 7.34 5.47 -7.00
CA PHE A 27 7.74 6.88 -6.94
C PHE A 27 9.27 7.00 -6.93
N GLU A 28 9.81 8.20 -7.15
CA GLU A 28 11.26 8.46 -7.18
C GLU A 28 11.98 7.98 -5.90
N HIS A 29 11.31 8.11 -4.75
CA HIS A 29 11.88 7.80 -3.44
C HIS A 29 10.99 6.87 -2.60
N GLY A 30 10.26 5.98 -3.27
CA GLY A 30 9.38 5.06 -2.58
C GLY A 30 8.30 4.43 -3.44
N ALA A 31 7.19 4.06 -2.81
CA ALA A 31 6.02 3.51 -3.50
C ALA A 31 4.75 3.76 -2.69
N MET A 32 3.60 3.74 -3.37
CA MET A 32 2.31 3.57 -2.69
C MET A 32 1.68 2.23 -3.05
N ILE A 33 1.04 1.60 -2.07
CA ILE A 33 0.24 0.39 -2.23
C ILE A 33 -1.13 0.65 -1.63
N TRP A 34 -2.17 0.44 -2.41
CA TRP A 34 -3.54 0.43 -1.93
C TRP A 34 -4.00 -1.02 -1.71
N SER A 35 -4.85 -1.23 -0.70
CA SER A 35 -5.54 -2.50 -0.43
C SER A 35 -6.99 -2.20 -0.06
N ASP A 36 -7.95 -2.92 -0.63
CA ASP A 36 -9.38 -2.72 -0.35
C ASP A 36 -9.79 -3.22 1.05
N HIS A 37 -8.99 -4.09 1.66
CA HIS A 37 -9.18 -4.62 3.01
C HIS A 37 -7.91 -4.56 3.85
N ILE A 38 -8.09 -4.62 5.17
CA ILE A 38 -7.05 -4.99 6.14
C ILE A 38 -7.35 -6.42 6.60
N GLY A 39 -6.70 -7.41 5.97
CA GLY A 39 -7.03 -8.81 6.18
C GLY A 39 -8.48 -9.10 5.80
N TRP A 40 -9.32 -9.47 6.76
CA TRP A 40 -10.75 -9.75 6.54
C TRP A 40 -11.65 -8.50 6.71
N TYR A 41 -11.12 -7.38 7.20
CA TYR A 41 -11.91 -6.19 7.50
C TYR A 41 -11.97 -5.26 6.27
N PRO A 42 -13.16 -4.91 5.75
CA PRO A 42 -13.33 -4.08 4.56
C PRO A 42 -13.03 -2.61 4.87
N GLN A 43 -11.74 -2.29 4.91
CA GLN A 43 -11.23 -0.96 5.13
C GLN A 43 -10.14 -0.67 4.08
N PRO A 44 -10.46 0.16 3.07
CA PRO A 44 -9.50 0.63 2.10
C PRO A 44 -8.35 1.41 2.78
N VAL A 45 -7.11 1.02 2.48
CA VAL A 45 -5.92 1.66 3.04
C VAL A 45 -4.84 1.87 2.00
N ILE A 46 -4.10 2.96 2.16
CA ILE A 46 -2.92 3.30 1.38
C ILE A 46 -1.69 3.20 2.29
N TYR A 47 -0.74 2.37 1.88
CA TYR A 47 0.60 2.29 2.43
C TYR A 47 1.52 3.19 1.62
N VAL A 48 2.16 4.13 2.30
CA VAL A 48 3.17 5.03 1.74
C VAL A 48 4.52 4.54 2.21
N LEU A 49 5.30 3.97 1.30
CA LEU A 49 6.62 3.39 1.55
C LEU A 49 7.71 4.39 1.18
N TYR A 50 8.64 4.67 2.08
CA TYR A 50 9.76 5.58 1.83
C TYR A 50 11.07 4.83 1.61
N ALA A 51 12.02 5.47 0.92
CA ALA A 51 13.35 4.92 0.64
C ALA A 51 14.17 4.56 1.91
N ASP A 52 13.85 5.16 3.06
CA ASP A 52 14.48 4.87 4.35
C ASP A 52 13.86 3.66 5.10
N SER A 53 12.99 2.88 4.43
CA SER A 53 12.23 1.74 4.98
C SER A 53 11.20 2.12 6.04
N THR A 54 10.98 3.40 6.31
CA THR A 54 9.79 3.83 7.08
C THR A 54 8.55 3.79 6.19
N TYR A 55 7.38 3.75 6.80
CA TYR A 55 6.13 3.81 6.08
C TYR A 55 5.05 4.52 6.89
N GLU A 56 4.03 4.99 6.18
CA GLU A 56 2.79 5.47 6.76
C GLU A 56 1.63 4.63 6.24
N ARG A 57 0.62 4.39 7.07
CA ARG A 57 -0.63 3.75 6.68
C ARG A 57 -1.77 4.73 6.87
N LEU A 58 -2.41 5.08 5.78
CA LEU A 58 -3.50 6.03 5.73
C LEU A 58 -4.79 5.33 5.30
N GLU A 59 -5.91 5.82 5.80
CA GLU A 59 -7.21 5.46 5.26
C GLU A 59 -7.37 6.09 3.88
N ASP A 60 -7.91 5.32 2.92
CA ASP A 60 -8.27 5.89 1.62
C ASP A 60 -9.60 6.63 1.74
N THR A 61 -9.53 7.95 1.65
CA THR A 61 -10.68 8.86 1.73
C THR A 61 -11.07 9.42 0.36
N TYR A 62 -10.54 8.86 -0.73
CA TYR A 62 -10.89 9.29 -2.08
C TYR A 62 -12.32 8.87 -2.42
N ASP A 63 -13.11 9.85 -2.86
CA ASP A 63 -14.48 9.68 -3.30
C ASP A 63 -14.60 10.13 -4.77
N PRO A 64 -14.85 9.20 -5.71
CA PRO A 64 -14.93 9.51 -7.14
C PRO A 64 -16.10 10.43 -7.52
N GLU A 65 -17.07 10.67 -6.63
CA GLU A 65 -18.19 11.58 -6.88
C GLU A 65 -17.85 13.05 -6.60
N VAL A 66 -16.86 13.31 -5.73
CA VAL A 66 -16.53 14.67 -5.26
C VAL A 66 -15.06 15.05 -5.48
N ASP A 67 -14.15 14.09 -5.41
CA ASP A 67 -12.72 14.34 -5.55
C ASP A 67 -12.30 14.34 -7.02
N PRO A 68 -11.39 15.25 -7.43
CA PRO A 68 -10.88 15.25 -8.78
C PRO A 68 -9.91 14.08 -8.98
N VAL A 69 -9.98 13.47 -10.17
CA VAL A 69 -9.08 12.38 -10.58
C VAL A 69 -7.61 12.80 -10.51
N SER A 70 -7.29 14.05 -10.85
CA SER A 70 -5.94 14.62 -10.81
C SER A 70 -5.94 16.04 -10.26
N GLY A 71 -4.79 16.52 -9.83
CA GLY A 71 -4.55 17.92 -9.48
C GLY A 71 -4.20 18.79 -10.69
N GLY A 72 -3.92 18.17 -11.85
CA GLY A 72 -3.51 18.88 -13.07
C GLY A 72 -2.07 19.39 -12.99
N GLU A 73 -1.23 18.69 -12.25
CA GLU A 73 0.18 19.02 -12.06
C GLU A 73 0.97 18.55 -13.28
N THR A 74 2.00 19.32 -13.67
CA THR A 74 2.85 18.96 -14.81
C THR A 74 4.11 18.26 -14.32
N PRO A 75 4.21 16.92 -14.46
CA PRO A 75 5.41 16.20 -14.03
C PRO A 75 6.61 16.53 -14.94
N PRO A 76 7.85 16.41 -14.43
CA PRO A 76 9.05 16.42 -15.26
C PRO A 76 9.05 15.30 -16.31
N GLU A 77 9.94 15.40 -17.30
CA GLU A 77 10.05 14.39 -18.36
C GLU A 77 10.32 12.99 -17.78
N GLY A 78 9.52 12.01 -18.23
CA GLY A 78 9.64 10.61 -17.78
C GLY A 78 8.98 10.30 -16.44
N LEU A 79 8.30 11.27 -15.82
CA LEU A 79 7.57 11.11 -14.57
C LEU A 79 6.06 11.32 -14.80
N THR A 80 5.24 10.91 -13.83
CA THR A 80 3.78 11.00 -13.89
C THR A 80 3.21 11.65 -12.62
N GLU A 81 2.09 12.37 -12.77
CA GLU A 81 1.30 12.83 -11.64
C GLU A 81 0.51 11.63 -11.08
N PRO A 82 0.61 11.31 -9.76
CA PRO A 82 -0.27 10.33 -9.17
C PRO A 82 -1.74 10.82 -9.21
N ILE A 83 -2.65 9.89 -9.52
CA ILE A 83 -4.08 10.16 -9.69
C ILE A 83 -4.90 9.42 -8.62
N LEU A 84 -6.21 9.68 -8.57
CA LEU A 84 -7.17 9.02 -7.68
C LEU A 84 -6.73 9.11 -6.20
N GLY A 85 -6.88 8.02 -5.43
CA GLY A 85 -6.51 7.96 -4.02
C GLY A 85 -5.03 8.23 -3.75
N PHE A 86 -4.13 7.73 -4.60
CA PHE A 86 -2.70 8.05 -4.50
C PHE A 86 -2.43 9.52 -4.75
N GLY A 87 -3.08 10.11 -5.75
CA GLY A 87 -2.99 11.54 -6.04
C GLY A 87 -3.50 12.40 -4.89
N LYS A 88 -4.64 12.04 -4.28
CA LYS A 88 -5.19 12.73 -3.12
C LYS A 88 -4.21 12.70 -1.94
N VAL A 89 -3.71 11.51 -1.58
CA VAL A 89 -2.72 11.35 -0.52
C VAL A 89 -1.45 12.15 -0.82
N TRP A 90 -0.93 12.07 -2.04
CA TRP A 90 0.28 12.76 -2.44
C TRP A 90 0.15 14.28 -2.37
N ARG A 91 -0.99 14.86 -2.76
CA ARG A 91 -1.21 16.32 -2.72
C ARG A 91 -1.57 16.84 -1.33
N GLU A 92 -2.39 16.12 -0.59
CA GLU A 92 -3.05 16.66 0.61
C GLU A 92 -2.33 16.29 1.92
N GLN A 93 -1.59 15.18 1.95
CA GLN A 93 -0.95 14.73 3.18
C GLN A 93 0.40 15.42 3.39
N PRO A 94 0.60 16.13 4.52
CA PRO A 94 1.82 16.88 4.76
C PRO A 94 3.08 16.03 4.66
N GLY A 95 4.05 16.47 3.85
CA GLY A 95 5.37 15.86 3.73
C GLY A 95 5.45 14.60 2.84
N ILE A 96 4.33 14.08 2.33
CA ILE A 96 4.33 12.89 1.48
C ILE A 96 4.94 13.18 0.10
N ARG A 97 4.49 14.26 -0.57
CA ARG A 97 5.05 14.71 -1.85
C ARG A 97 6.56 14.95 -1.78
N ASP A 98 7.02 15.67 -0.76
CA ASP A 98 8.42 16.03 -0.60
C ASP A 98 9.33 14.80 -0.36
N ARG A 99 8.81 13.78 0.33
CA ARG A 99 9.58 12.57 0.63
C ARG A 99 9.54 11.53 -0.48
N LEU A 100 8.45 11.44 -1.26
CA LEU A 100 8.31 10.48 -2.35
C LEU A 100 8.84 10.98 -3.69
N GLY A 101 8.71 12.28 -3.98
CA GLY A 101 8.85 12.80 -5.33
C GLY A 101 7.65 12.42 -6.21
N TRP A 102 7.84 12.40 -7.53
CA TRP A 102 6.81 12.07 -8.52
C TRP A 102 6.64 10.56 -8.71
N GLY A 103 5.52 10.18 -9.33
CA GLY A 103 5.35 8.82 -9.83
C GLY A 103 6.33 8.55 -10.97
N THR A 104 6.91 7.36 -10.98
CA THR A 104 7.83 6.92 -12.05
C THR A 104 7.10 6.14 -13.14
N THR A 105 5.95 5.56 -12.81
CA THR A 105 4.99 4.97 -13.74
C THR A 105 3.58 5.23 -13.23
N ASP A 106 2.59 5.01 -14.09
CA ASP A 106 1.19 5.09 -13.69
C ASP A 106 0.82 4.01 -12.67
N GLU A 107 -0.27 4.25 -11.95
CA GLU A 107 -0.88 3.28 -11.04
C GLU A 107 -1.29 2.01 -11.81
N SER A 108 -1.02 0.86 -11.19
CA SER A 108 -1.33 -0.46 -11.74
C SER A 108 -2.24 -1.26 -10.78
N PRO A 109 -3.42 -1.72 -11.24
CA PRO A 109 -4.30 -2.55 -10.42
C PRO A 109 -3.77 -3.98 -10.36
N GLY A 110 -4.15 -4.70 -9.31
CA GLY A 110 -3.81 -6.09 -9.15
C GLY A 110 -4.54 -6.75 -7.99
N VAL A 111 -4.03 -7.92 -7.62
CA VAL A 111 -4.51 -8.69 -6.47
C VAL A 111 -3.39 -8.83 -5.45
N GLY A 112 -3.76 -9.14 -4.22
CA GLY A 112 -2.82 -9.39 -3.15
C GLY A 112 -3.30 -10.44 -2.18
N ARG A 113 -2.38 -10.85 -1.29
CA ARG A 113 -2.67 -11.70 -0.14
C ARG A 113 -2.25 -10.96 1.12
N PHE A 114 -3.22 -10.66 1.97
CA PHE A 114 -3.05 -9.91 3.20
C PHE A 114 -3.13 -10.86 4.39
N GLN A 115 -2.11 -10.90 5.25
CA GLN A 115 -2.12 -11.68 6.48
C GLN A 115 -1.77 -10.81 7.69
N LEU A 116 -2.60 -10.92 8.73
CA LEU A 116 -2.41 -10.20 9.98
C LEU A 116 -1.59 -11.06 10.95
N PHE A 117 -0.69 -10.40 11.68
CA PHE A 117 0.10 -10.98 12.75
C PHE A 117 0.01 -10.09 14.00
N TRP A 118 0.34 -10.63 15.17
CA TRP A 118 0.34 -9.86 16.42
C TRP A 118 1.31 -8.67 16.40
N GLY A 119 2.46 -8.83 15.75
CA GLY A 119 3.52 -7.83 15.68
C GLY A 119 3.57 -7.06 14.37
N GLY A 120 2.55 -7.18 13.52
CA GLY A 120 2.57 -6.56 12.19
C GLY A 120 1.63 -7.21 11.19
N GLN A 121 1.92 -7.02 9.92
CA GLN A 121 1.10 -7.51 8.83
C GLN A 121 1.96 -7.76 7.61
N MET A 122 1.54 -8.73 6.79
CA MET A 122 2.16 -9.01 5.51
C MET A 122 1.17 -8.74 4.39
N LEU A 123 1.67 -8.20 3.29
CA LEU A 123 0.93 -8.03 2.06
C LEU A 123 1.81 -8.47 0.90
N TRP A 124 1.43 -9.56 0.23
CA TRP A 124 1.97 -9.86 -1.09
C TRP A 124 1.12 -9.19 -2.16
N ILE A 125 1.73 -8.65 -3.22
CA ILE A 125 1.01 -8.07 -4.36
C ILE A 125 1.51 -8.65 -5.69
N SER A 126 0.58 -8.86 -6.62
CA SER A 126 0.87 -9.40 -7.95
C SER A 126 1.70 -8.47 -8.84
N GLN A 127 1.59 -7.15 -8.66
CA GLN A 127 2.20 -6.13 -9.53
C GLN A 127 3.72 -6.17 -9.49
N THR A 128 4.30 -6.48 -8.34
CA THR A 128 5.75 -6.56 -8.12
C THR A 128 6.22 -7.97 -7.79
N ASN A 129 5.29 -8.91 -7.56
CA ASN A 129 5.56 -10.23 -7.01
C ASN A 129 6.40 -10.19 -5.72
N GLN A 130 6.17 -9.16 -4.89
CA GLN A 130 6.87 -8.93 -3.63
C GLN A 130 5.92 -9.14 -2.44
N THR A 131 6.51 -9.58 -1.33
CA THR A 131 5.86 -9.57 -0.02
C THR A 131 6.40 -8.42 0.80
N TYR A 132 5.50 -7.52 1.20
CA TYR A 132 5.76 -6.39 2.09
C TYR A 132 5.42 -6.82 3.52
N VAL A 133 6.36 -6.61 4.44
CA VAL A 133 6.20 -6.91 5.86
C VAL A 133 6.23 -5.61 6.63
N PHE A 134 5.09 -5.25 7.21
CA PHE A 134 4.93 -4.02 7.98
C PHE A 134 5.00 -4.35 9.47
N THR A 135 5.94 -3.72 10.16
CA THR A 135 6.11 -3.77 11.61
C THR A 135 5.94 -2.37 12.18
N PRO A 136 5.72 -2.17 13.50
CA PRO A 136 5.48 -0.84 14.05
C PRO A 136 6.55 0.23 13.73
N THR A 137 7.77 -0.17 13.38
CA THR A 137 8.88 0.75 13.14
C THR A 137 9.34 0.85 11.68
N ARG A 138 8.97 -0.11 10.82
CA ARG A 138 9.47 -0.16 9.44
C ARG A 138 8.67 -1.11 8.54
N ALA A 139 8.83 -0.93 7.23
CA ALA A 139 8.41 -1.84 6.18
C ALA A 139 9.63 -2.54 5.55
N ASP A 140 9.52 -3.86 5.39
CA ASP A 140 10.52 -4.69 4.71
C ASP A 140 9.94 -5.31 3.45
N VAL A 141 10.76 -5.47 2.42
CA VAL A 141 10.35 -6.00 1.11
C VAL A 141 11.11 -7.28 0.82
N PHE A 142 10.38 -8.35 0.51
CA PHE A 142 10.94 -9.67 0.23
C PHE A 142 10.51 -10.17 -1.14
N GLN A 143 11.46 -10.76 -1.87
CA GLN A 143 11.23 -11.52 -3.11
C GLN A 143 10.87 -12.97 -2.77
N VAL A 144 9.73 -13.15 -2.11
CA VAL A 144 9.19 -14.48 -1.81
C VAL A 144 7.79 -14.51 -2.40
N PRO A 145 7.57 -15.31 -3.47
CA PRO A 145 6.24 -15.49 -4.02
C PRO A 145 5.38 -16.24 -3.01
N PHE A 146 4.08 -15.92 -2.97
CA PHE A 146 3.15 -16.73 -2.21
C PHE A 146 3.06 -18.11 -2.88
N ALA A 147 3.57 -19.16 -2.22
CA ALA A 147 3.38 -20.53 -2.68
C ALA A 147 1.96 -20.97 -2.27
N GLU A 148 1.16 -21.40 -3.24
CA GLU A 148 -0.04 -22.17 -2.95
C GLU A 148 0.42 -23.58 -2.58
N GLU A 149 0.14 -24.01 -1.34
CA GLU A 149 0.27 -25.43 -0.96
C GLU A 149 -0.82 -26.28 -1.62
#